data_AF-A0A2G3ECQ0-F1
#
_entry.id   AF-A0A2G3ECQ0-F1
#
_cell.length_a   1.000
_cell.length_b   1.000
_cell.length_c   1.000
_cell.angle_alpha   90.00
_cell.angle_beta   90.00
_cell.angle_gamma   90.00
#
_symmetry.space_group_name_H-M   'P 1'
#
loop_
_entity.id
_entity.type
_entity.pdbx_description
1 polymer ?
#
loop_
_entity_poly.entity_id
_entity_poly.type
_entity_poly.pdbx_seq_one_letter_code
_entity_poly.pdbx_strand_id
1 'polypeptide(L)' 'MEHYKSNLRDIREAAGISQEQLASEVGLNKKTIIAMESDEGADPKVSTVKRIMAYLQVNFEDLYVQNQVQ' A
#
# COMPACT_ATOMS: atom_id res chain seq x y z
N MET A 1 9.18 17.98 -3.33
CA MET A 1 9.01 16.55 -3.67
C MET A 1 7.54 16.26 -3.52
N GLU A 2 6.92 15.57 -4.47
CA GLU A 2 5.51 15.22 -4.36
C GLU A 2 5.32 14.26 -3.18
N HIS A 3 4.44 14.62 -2.24
CA HIS A 3 4.11 13.78 -1.10
C HIS A 3 2.86 12.97 -1.46
N TYR A 4 3.02 11.66 -1.63
CA TYR A 4 1.92 10.75 -1.87
C TYR A 4 1.48 10.10 -0.55
N LYS A 5 0.17 10.05 -0.31
CA LYS A 5 -0.41 9.25 0.78
C LYS A 5 -0.80 7.88 0.24
N SER A 6 -0.41 6.83 0.95
CA SER A 6 -0.84 5.45 0.66
C SER A 6 -2.31 5.26 1.03
N ASN A 7 -3.09 4.73 0.09
CA ASN A 7 -4.48 4.29 0.29
C ASN A 7 -4.58 2.78 0.57
N LEU A 8 -3.44 2.13 0.83
CA LEU A 8 -3.34 0.68 0.93
C LEU A 8 -4.30 0.08 1.95
N ARG A 9 -4.44 0.73 3.10
CA ARG A 9 -5.28 0.24 4.19
C ARG A 9 -6.74 0.11 3.76
N ASP A 10 -7.27 1.17 3.13
CA ASP A 10 -8.67 1.23 2.75
C ASP A 10 -8.98 0.22 1.64
N ILE A 11 -8.07 0.09 0.66
CA ILE A 11 -8.19 -0.93 -0.41
C ILE A 11 -8.16 -2.34 0.20
N ARG A 12 -7.23 -2.60 1.14
CA ARG A 12 -7.10 -3.90 1.80
C ARG A 12 -8.36 -4.25 2.59
N GLU A 13 -8.89 -3.29 3.36
CA GLU A 13 -10.10 -3.49 4.17
C GLU A 13 -11.34 -3.68 3.29
N ALA A 14 -11.46 -2.95 2.17
CA ALA A 14 -12.51 -3.16 1.18
C ALA A 14 -12.44 -4.54 0.51
N ALA A 15 -11.23 -5.08 0.34
CA ALA A 15 -11.02 -6.45 -0.15
C ALA A 15 -11.30 -7.53 0.93
N GLY A 16 -11.57 -7.16 2.18
CA GLY A 16 -11.92 -8.09 3.26
C GLY A 16 -10.76 -8.96 3.76
N ILE A 17 -9.50 -8.54 3.53
CA ILE A 17 -8.31 -9.30 3.93
C ILE A 17 -7.54 -8.61 5.06
N SER A 18 -6.86 -9.42 5.88
CA SER A 18 -5.98 -8.93 6.94
C SER A 18 -4.61 -8.50 6.40
N GLN A 19 -3.86 -7.73 7.21
CA GLN A 19 -2.48 -7.36 6.90
C GLN A 19 -1.56 -8.59 6.76
N GLU A 20 -1.81 -9.64 7.54
CA GLU A 20 -1.03 -10.90 7.47
C GLU A 20 -1.29 -11.63 6.14
N GLN A 21 -2.55 -11.70 5.71
CA GLN A 21 -2.91 -12.28 4.42
C GLN A 21 -2.24 -11.51 3.27
N LEU A 22 -2.39 -10.18 3.25
CA LEU A 22 -1.74 -9.36 2.23
C LEU A 22 -0.22 -9.59 2.22
N ALA A 23 0.42 -9.60 3.38
CA ALA A 23 1.86 -9.84 3.51
C ALA A 23 2.27 -11.20 2.92
N SER A 24 1.56 -12.27 3.27
CA SER A 24 1.82 -13.62 2.74
C SER A 24 1.70 -13.67 1.22
N GLU A 25 0.63 -13.11 0.66
CA GLU A 25 0.33 -13.18 -0.77
C GLU A 25 1.32 -12.38 -1.63
N VAL A 26 1.81 -11.25 -1.12
CA VAL A 26 2.79 -10.40 -1.85
C VAL A 26 4.25 -10.68 -1.47
N GLY A 27 4.49 -11.70 -0.64
CA GLY A 27 5.82 -12.14 -0.23
C GLY A 27 6.56 -11.14 0.65
N LEU A 28 5.86 -10.54 1.61
CA LEU A 28 6.37 -9.55 2.56
C LEU A 28 6.13 -9.99 4.01
N ASN A 29 6.77 -9.26 4.92
CA ASN A 29 6.50 -9.32 6.35
C ASN A 29 5.30 -8.42 6.69
N LYS A 30 4.40 -8.86 7.59
CA LYS A 30 3.30 -8.03 8.13
C LYS A 30 3.76 -6.65 8.64
N LYS A 31 4.92 -6.53 9.28
CA LYS A 31 5.52 -5.25 9.71
C LYS A 31 5.75 -4.29 8.53
N THR A 32 6.10 -4.82 7.36
CA THR A 32 6.23 -4.01 6.14
C THR A 32 4.86 -3.46 5.73
N ILE A 33 3.82 -4.28 5.77
CA ILE A 33 2.44 -3.81 5.50
C ILE A 33 2.01 -2.75 6.51
N ILE A 34 2.26 -2.97 7.81
CA ILE A 34 1.96 -1.98 8.87
C ILE A 34 2.64 -0.63 8.59
N ALA A 35 3.93 -0.64 8.24
CA ALA A 35 4.66 0.59 7.92
C ALA A 35 4.17 1.27 6.63
N MET A 36 3.67 0.50 5.65
CA MET A 36 3.06 1.04 4.43
C MET A 36 1.65 1.61 4.65
N GLU A 37 0.98 1.20 5.72
CA GLU A 37 -0.36 1.68 6.11
C GLU A 37 -0.33 2.80 7.16
N SER A 38 0.85 3.16 7.69
CA SER A 38 0.98 4.25 8.66
C SER A 38 1.10 5.62 7.98
N ASP A 39 0.70 6.69 8.68
CA ASP A 39 0.82 8.07 8.19
C ASP A 39 2.27 8.54 8.05
N GLU A 40 3.21 7.89 8.75
CA GLU A 40 4.66 8.14 8.59
C GLU A 40 5.16 7.69 7.21
N GLY A 41 4.44 6.74 6.58
CA GLY A 41 4.78 6.17 5.29
C GLY A 41 6.05 5.33 5.31
N ALA A 42 6.08 4.28 4.50
CA ALA A 42 7.33 3.68 4.06
C ALA A 42 7.64 4.21 2.64
N ASP A 43 8.92 4.21 2.26
CA ASP A 43 9.34 4.34 0.86
C ASP A 43 9.63 2.93 0.29
N PRO A 44 8.58 2.17 -0.09
CA PRO A 44 8.75 0.84 -0.62
C PRO A 44 9.41 0.88 -2.00
N LYS A 45 10.20 -0.15 -2.31
CA LYS A 45 10.71 -0.34 -3.67
C LYS A 45 9.54 -0.43 -4.66
N VAL A 46 9.75 0.09 -5.87
CA VAL A 46 8.78 -0.01 -6.99
C VAL A 46 8.30 -1.46 -7.23
N SER A 47 9.18 -2.45 -7.05
CA SER A 47 8.80 -3.86 -7.17
C SER A 47 7.79 -4.32 -6.13
N THR A 48 7.87 -3.81 -4.89
CA THR A 48 6.88 -4.05 -3.84
C THR A 48 5.54 -3.43 -4.22
N VAL A 49 5.55 -2.17 -4.67
CA VAL A 49 4.35 -1.47 -5.12
C VAL A 49 3.65 -2.24 -6.24
N LYS A 50 4.41 -2.70 -7.25
CA LYS A 50 3.88 -3.50 -8.36
C LYS A 50 3.23 -4.82 -7.91
N ARG A 51 3.81 -5.53 -6.94
CA ARG A 51 3.21 -6.77 -6.42
C ARG A 51 1.90 -6.51 -5.71
N ILE A 52 1.83 -5.45 -4.91
CA ILE A 52 0.61 -5.05 -4.18
C ILE A 52 -0.48 -4.65 -5.17
N MET A 53 -0.16 -3.79 -6.15
CA MET A 53 -1.10 -3.41 -7.22
C MET A 53 -1.63 -4.62 -7.99
N ALA A 54 -0.73 -5.54 -8.37
CA ALA A 54 -1.11 -6.76 -9.08
C ALA A 54 -2.00 -7.68 -8.24
N TYR A 55 -1.73 -7.82 -6.94
CA TYR A 55 -2.56 -8.67 -6.07
C TYR A 55 -3.93 -8.05 -5.80
N LEU A 56 -3.98 -6.75 -5.50
CA LEU A 56 -5.22 -6.02 -5.20
C LEU A 56 -6.01 -5.61 -6.46
N GLN A 57 -5.46 -5.83 -7.66
CA GLN A 57 -6.06 -5.46 -8.95
C GLN A 57 -6.38 -3.96 -9.06
N VAL A 58 -5.46 -3.13 -8.58
CA VAL A 58 -5.54 -1.66 -8.59
C VAL A 58 -4.38 -1.03 -9.36
N ASN A 59 -4.54 0.22 -9.77
CA ASN A 59 -3.46 1.00 -10.40
C ASN A 59 -2.68 1.85 -9.36
N PHE A 60 -1.77 2.69 -9.84
CA PHE A 60 -0.95 3.52 -8.96
C PHE A 60 -1.76 4.64 -8.32
N GLU A 61 -2.67 5.24 -9.09
CA GLU A 61 -3.55 6.34 -8.69
C GLU A 61 -4.57 5.92 -7.62
N ASP A 62 -5.01 4.66 -7.64
CA ASP A 62 -5.84 4.06 -6.60
C ASP A 62 -5.05 3.92 -5.29
N LEU A 63 -3.79 3.46 -5.40
CA LEU A 63 -2.92 3.11 -4.27
C LEU A 63 -2.24 4.34 -3.64
N TYR A 64 -1.95 5.38 -4.42
CA TYR A 64 -1.25 6.58 -3.98
C TYR A 64 -2.01 7.83 -4.41
N VAL A 65 -2.49 8.58 -3.42
CA VAL A 65 -3.16 9.86 -3.64
C VAL A 65 -2.15 10.99 -3.47
N GLN A 66 -2.09 11.90 -4.43
CA GLN A 66 -1.24 13.09 -4.33
C GLN A 66 -1.80 14.01 -3.23
N ASN A 67 -1.02 14.24 -2.16
CA ASN A 67 -1.38 15.28 -1.21
C ASN A 67 -1.09 16.63 -1.87
N GLN A 68 -2.13 17.37 -2.24
CA GLN A 68 -1.96 18.80 -2.45
C GLN A 68 -1.76 19.44 -1.08
N VAL A 69 -0.53 19.86 -0.80
CA VAL A 69 -0.28 20.80 0.30
C VAL A 69 -1.06 22.06 -0.07
N GLN A 70 -2.05 22.39 0.74
CA GLN A 70 -2.85 23.61 0.62
C GLN A 70 -2.14 24.76 1.31
#